data_AF-A0AA50E1Q9-F1
#
_entry.id   AF-A0AA50E1Q9-F1
#
_cell.length_a   1.000
_cell.length_b   1.000
_cell.length_c   1.000
_cell.angle_alpha   90.00
_cell.angle_beta   90.00
_cell.angle_gamma   90.00
#
_symmetry.space_group_name_H-M   'P 1'
#
loop_
_entity.id
_entity.type
_entity.pdbx_description
1 polymer ?
#
loop_
_entity_poly.entity_id
_entity_poly.type
_entity_poly.pdbx_seq_one_letter_code
_entity_poly.pdbx_strand_id
1 'polypeptide(L)'
;MPNIAVIGAGVVGATIAYELSFLPGLTIDLFDAQEPAQGATGAALGILMAVISQKTKGRGWRLREQSLQRYRTLLPELETATGKTIPGDRQGLVKIMLEADWSRWQQLQAVRRSQGYPLELWTRAEVEQKLSGWPLGYGPIAGAIYSPWDWQIQPQALTQRLIEAAQQRGVRCHFHQAAHPLPVADSINHCQNIQTNQAKFPTDYVVITAGLGSNLLINPNSDNNESLQLQPVIGQAFLLQLADADNPLKNSPVLTTEDIHLVPLANGQFWLGATVEFPSDSPNGEPNVQLRENLWHQAIAYYPFLERAEIINYWSGKRPRPVGESAPVIRPLDGYDNVLLATRPLPQWRSPRPRYSPGSKNLVEGKASLDNRPHPRPEGSSKFSVNSVNFPLTLGSGLSKRNLAHHHQHGLINGQIKPKSSTHPHLTD
;
A
#
# COMPACT_ATOMS: atom_id res chain seq x y z
N MET A 1 -6.51 -5.69 -30.27
CA MET A 1 -6.36 -5.00 -28.97
C MET A 1 -5.51 -5.91 -28.11
N PRO A 2 -4.39 -5.44 -27.53
CA PRO A 2 -3.60 -6.29 -26.64
C PRO A 2 -4.41 -6.74 -25.42
N ASN A 3 -4.26 -8.02 -25.06
CA ASN A 3 -4.90 -8.67 -23.92
C ASN A 3 -3.94 -8.67 -22.72
N ILE A 4 -4.34 -8.03 -21.63
CA ILE A 4 -3.57 -7.96 -20.39
C ILE A 4 -4.24 -8.82 -19.33
N ALA A 5 -3.54 -9.84 -18.85
CA ALA A 5 -3.97 -10.64 -17.70
C ALA A 5 -3.37 -10.07 -16.41
N VAL A 6 -4.21 -9.76 -15.42
CA VAL A 6 -3.80 -9.39 -14.07
C VAL A 6 -4.17 -10.53 -13.13
N ILE A 7 -3.19 -11.14 -12.46
CA ILE A 7 -3.40 -12.33 -11.62
C ILE A 7 -3.30 -11.94 -10.14
N GLY A 8 -4.45 -11.95 -9.45
CA GLY A 8 -4.63 -11.66 -8.03
C GLY A 8 -5.44 -10.37 -7.82
N ALA A 9 -6.69 -10.51 -7.36
CA ALA A 9 -7.67 -9.46 -7.06
C ALA A 9 -7.59 -8.96 -5.61
N GLY A 10 -6.38 -8.90 -5.05
CA GLY A 10 -6.09 -8.02 -3.92
C GLY A 10 -6.08 -6.56 -4.36
N VAL A 11 -5.90 -5.63 -3.41
CA VAL A 11 -5.92 -4.18 -3.70
C VAL A 11 -4.95 -3.77 -4.81
N VAL A 12 -3.78 -4.43 -4.92
CA VAL A 12 -2.77 -4.13 -5.95
C VAL A 12 -3.30 -4.48 -7.35
N GLY A 13 -3.79 -5.70 -7.56
CA GLY A 13 -4.31 -6.11 -8.87
C GLY A 13 -5.58 -5.37 -9.25
N ALA A 14 -6.48 -5.11 -8.28
CA ALA A 14 -7.66 -4.29 -8.50
C ALA A 14 -7.31 -2.85 -8.92
N THR A 15 -6.32 -2.22 -8.27
CA THR A 15 -5.83 -0.89 -8.68
C THR A 15 -5.22 -0.93 -10.08
N ILE A 16 -4.38 -1.93 -10.40
CA ILE A 16 -3.77 -2.04 -11.74
C ILE A 16 -4.84 -2.22 -12.82
N ALA A 17 -5.81 -3.12 -12.61
CA ALA A 17 -6.90 -3.34 -13.55
C ALA A 17 -7.74 -2.07 -13.77
N TYR A 18 -8.04 -1.34 -12.69
CA TYR A 18 -8.75 -0.07 -12.75
C TYR A 18 -7.99 0.99 -13.55
N GLU A 19 -6.70 1.21 -13.25
CA GLU A 19 -5.89 2.21 -13.96
C GLU A 19 -5.70 1.87 -15.44
N LEU A 20 -5.48 0.59 -15.76
CA LEU A 20 -5.37 0.13 -17.14
C LEU A 20 -6.68 0.32 -17.92
N SER A 21 -7.83 0.27 -17.26
CA SER A 21 -9.15 0.47 -17.90
C SER A 21 -9.35 1.89 -18.45
N PHE A 22 -8.48 2.85 -18.12
CA PHE A 22 -8.48 4.18 -18.71
C PHE A 22 -7.75 4.25 -20.06
N LEU A 23 -6.94 3.23 -20.38
CA LEU A 23 -6.17 3.21 -21.61
C LEU A 23 -7.01 2.59 -22.74
N PRO A 24 -7.26 3.34 -23.84
CA PRO A 24 -8.02 2.81 -24.96
C PRO A 24 -7.22 1.72 -25.69
N GLY A 25 -7.93 0.78 -26.32
CA GLY A 25 -7.29 -0.23 -27.15
C GLY A 25 -6.80 -1.48 -26.40
N LEU A 26 -7.05 -1.58 -25.09
CA LEU A 26 -6.69 -2.74 -24.27
C LEU A 26 -7.90 -3.61 -23.93
N THR A 27 -7.67 -4.90 -23.79
CA THR A 27 -8.61 -5.84 -23.17
C THR A 27 -7.97 -6.36 -21.89
N ILE A 28 -8.69 -6.30 -20.77
CA ILE A 28 -8.12 -6.59 -19.45
C ILE A 28 -8.94 -7.69 -18.80
N ASP A 29 -8.23 -8.72 -18.35
CA ASP A 29 -8.78 -9.83 -17.57
C ASP A 29 -8.15 -9.83 -16.18
N LEU A 30 -8.97 -9.68 -15.14
CA LEU A 30 -8.55 -9.79 -13.75
C LEU A 30 -8.95 -11.16 -13.20
N PHE A 31 -7.98 -11.94 -12.76
CA PHE A 31 -8.17 -13.28 -12.20
C PHE A 31 -7.94 -13.30 -10.69
N ASP A 32 -8.71 -14.12 -9.98
CA ASP A 32 -8.36 -14.56 -8.62
C ASP A 32 -8.83 -15.99 -8.39
N ALA A 33 -8.08 -16.71 -7.56
CA ALA A 33 -8.43 -18.07 -7.15
C ALA A 33 -9.61 -18.11 -6.16
N GLN A 34 -9.94 -16.98 -5.53
CA GLN A 34 -11.03 -16.83 -4.57
C GLN A 34 -11.89 -15.61 -4.92
N GLU A 35 -12.76 -15.22 -4.00
CA GLU A 35 -13.36 -13.88 -4.03
C GLU A 35 -12.29 -12.78 -3.88
N PRO A 36 -12.56 -11.56 -4.35
CA PRO A 36 -11.66 -10.43 -4.17
C PRO A 36 -11.32 -10.15 -2.70
N ALA A 37 -10.13 -9.56 -2.51
CA ALA A 37 -9.64 -9.11 -1.22
C ALA A 37 -9.51 -10.20 -0.12
N GLN A 38 -9.59 -11.50 -0.40
CA GLN A 38 -9.50 -12.55 0.64
C GLN A 38 -8.08 -12.79 1.19
N GLY A 39 -7.05 -12.30 0.52
CA GLY A 39 -5.65 -12.40 0.98
C GLY A 39 -5.25 -11.35 2.03
N ALA A 40 -3.99 -10.90 1.96
CA ALA A 40 -3.46 -9.88 2.86
C ALA A 40 -4.28 -8.57 2.91
N THR A 41 -4.99 -8.24 1.82
CA THR A 41 -5.89 -7.09 1.75
C THR A 41 -7.04 -7.21 2.74
N GLY A 42 -7.69 -8.38 2.82
CA GLY A 42 -8.88 -8.58 3.64
C GLY A 42 -8.60 -8.53 5.14
N ALA A 43 -7.37 -8.85 5.54
CA ALA A 43 -6.94 -8.81 6.92
C ALA A 43 -6.30 -7.47 7.34
N ALA A 44 -6.11 -6.52 6.41
CA ALA A 44 -5.42 -5.27 6.69
C ALA A 44 -6.30 -4.26 7.42
N LEU A 45 -5.71 -3.52 8.37
CA LEU A 45 -6.37 -2.40 9.07
C LEU A 45 -6.58 -1.17 8.18
N GLY A 46 -5.90 -1.11 7.03
CA GLY A 46 -6.09 -0.07 6.03
C GLY A 46 -5.52 1.31 6.38
N ILE A 47 -4.51 1.34 7.26
CA ILE A 47 -3.85 2.58 7.68
C ILE A 47 -2.87 3.06 6.59
N LEU A 48 -3.05 4.29 6.15
CA LEU A 48 -2.27 4.96 5.11
C LEU A 48 -1.21 5.86 5.75
N MET A 49 -0.08 5.27 6.16
CA MET A 49 1.03 6.00 6.77
C MET A 49 2.08 6.43 5.75
N ALA A 50 2.04 7.69 5.34
CA ALA A 50 3.01 8.36 4.49
C ALA A 50 3.80 9.44 5.24
N VAL A 51 3.13 10.46 5.75
CA VAL A 51 3.76 11.70 6.25
C VAL A 51 4.53 11.46 7.55
N ILE A 52 3.97 10.69 8.48
CA ILE A 52 4.63 10.26 9.72
C ILE A 52 5.83 9.33 9.47
N SER A 53 6.01 8.81 8.24
CA SER A 53 7.19 8.01 7.92
C SER A 53 8.47 8.82 8.04
N GLN A 54 9.46 8.24 8.71
CA GLN A 54 10.81 8.81 8.84
C GLN A 54 11.63 8.81 7.53
N LYS A 55 11.08 8.28 6.43
CA LYS A 55 11.72 8.28 5.10
C LYS A 55 11.46 9.61 4.40
N THR A 56 12.47 10.47 4.32
CA THR A 56 12.33 11.84 3.77
C THR A 56 12.63 11.95 2.28
N LYS A 57 13.36 11.00 1.69
CA LYS A 57 13.81 11.04 0.28
C LYS A 57 13.98 9.65 -0.32
N GLY A 58 14.27 9.61 -1.63
CA GLY A 58 14.56 8.39 -2.40
C GLY A 58 13.29 7.65 -2.86
N ARG A 59 13.47 6.49 -3.49
CA ARG A 59 12.39 5.69 -4.09
C ARG A 59 11.23 5.44 -3.13
N GLY A 60 11.53 5.07 -1.88
CA GLY A 60 10.52 4.74 -0.88
C GLY A 60 9.68 5.94 -0.39
N TRP A 61 10.21 7.16 -0.44
CA TRP A 61 9.42 8.37 -0.18
C TRP A 61 8.56 8.74 -1.39
N ARG A 62 9.16 8.78 -2.60
CA ARG A 62 8.43 9.11 -3.84
C ARG A 62 7.20 8.24 -4.05
N LEU A 63 7.32 6.93 -3.83
CA LEU A 63 6.18 6.01 -3.92
C LEU A 63 5.08 6.31 -2.88
N ARG A 64 5.46 6.69 -1.65
CA ARG A 64 4.49 7.07 -0.60
C ARG A 64 3.80 8.37 -0.94
N GLU A 65 4.55 9.37 -1.37
CA GLU A 65 4.04 10.69 -1.75
C GLU A 65 3.07 10.59 -2.94
N GLN A 66 3.44 9.86 -3.99
CA GLN A 66 2.57 9.59 -5.13
C GLN A 66 1.30 8.83 -4.72
N SER A 67 1.42 7.82 -3.87
CA SER A 67 0.26 7.07 -3.36
C SER A 67 -0.65 7.95 -2.50
N LEU A 68 -0.09 8.78 -1.62
CA LEU A 68 -0.81 9.75 -0.80
C LEU A 68 -1.61 10.73 -1.67
N GLN A 69 -0.97 11.28 -2.70
CA GLN A 69 -1.63 12.17 -3.66
C GLN A 69 -2.74 11.45 -4.43
N ARG A 70 -2.48 10.23 -4.93
CA ARG A 70 -3.48 9.49 -5.71
C ARG A 70 -4.69 9.09 -4.89
N TYR A 71 -4.54 8.70 -3.62
CA TYR A 71 -5.70 8.36 -2.78
C TYR A 71 -6.69 9.54 -2.63
N ARG A 72 -6.21 10.78 -2.68
CA ARG A 72 -7.09 11.96 -2.56
C ARG A 72 -8.00 12.16 -3.75
N THR A 73 -7.57 11.75 -4.95
CA THR A 73 -8.39 11.83 -6.15
C THR A 73 -9.14 10.52 -6.39
N LEU A 74 -8.50 9.38 -6.12
CA LEU A 74 -9.05 8.05 -6.37
C LEU A 74 -10.29 7.75 -5.53
N LEU A 75 -10.31 8.13 -4.25
CA LEU A 75 -11.47 7.85 -3.39
C LEU A 75 -12.75 8.52 -3.91
N PRO A 76 -12.82 9.85 -4.13
CA PRO A 76 -14.03 10.48 -4.67
C PRO A 76 -14.34 10.05 -6.11
N GLU A 77 -13.32 9.74 -6.92
CA GLU A 77 -13.48 9.17 -8.26
C GLU A 77 -14.26 7.85 -8.21
N LEU A 78 -13.86 6.92 -7.35
CA LEU A 78 -14.52 5.63 -7.16
C LEU A 78 -15.91 5.77 -6.53
N GLU A 79 -16.06 6.62 -5.52
CA GLU A 79 -17.36 6.87 -4.88
C GLU A 79 -18.37 7.42 -5.89
N THR A 80 -17.93 8.33 -6.76
CA THR A 80 -18.75 8.88 -7.84
C THR A 80 -19.09 7.83 -8.90
N ALA A 81 -18.11 7.06 -9.38
CA ALA A 81 -18.31 6.06 -10.42
C ALA A 81 -19.26 4.93 -9.99
N THR A 82 -19.16 4.50 -8.73
CA THR A 82 -19.95 3.38 -8.20
C THR A 82 -21.23 3.81 -7.47
N GLY A 83 -21.37 5.09 -7.13
CA GLY A 83 -22.46 5.60 -6.28
C GLY A 83 -22.43 5.07 -4.84
N LYS A 84 -21.28 4.59 -4.36
CA LYS A 84 -21.11 3.94 -3.05
C LYS A 84 -19.92 4.53 -2.32
N THR A 85 -20.08 4.84 -1.04
CA THR A 85 -19.01 5.36 -0.20
C THR A 85 -17.94 4.30 0.08
N ILE A 86 -16.69 4.75 0.28
CA ILE A 86 -15.60 3.93 0.79
C ILE A 86 -15.40 4.30 2.26
N PRO A 87 -15.82 3.43 3.20
CA PRO A 87 -15.64 3.70 4.61
C PRO A 87 -14.16 3.85 4.97
N GLY A 88 -13.88 4.75 5.90
CA GLY A 88 -12.54 5.02 6.37
C GLY A 88 -12.48 6.32 7.16
N ASP A 89 -11.46 6.44 8.00
CA ASP A 89 -11.19 7.66 8.74
C ASP A 89 -10.25 8.60 7.97
N ARG A 90 -10.74 9.81 7.68
CA ARG A 90 -10.01 10.87 6.98
C ARG A 90 -9.58 12.01 7.92
N GLN A 91 -9.69 11.82 9.24
CA GLN A 91 -9.38 12.84 10.25
C GLN A 91 -7.92 12.85 10.68
N GLY A 92 -7.13 11.91 10.18
CA GLY A 92 -5.69 11.88 10.37
C GLY A 92 -5.24 10.69 11.20
N LEU A 93 -3.97 10.73 11.58
CA LEU A 93 -3.34 9.74 12.45
C LEU A 93 -2.59 10.45 13.55
N VAL A 94 -2.78 9.98 14.78
CA VAL A 94 -2.01 10.38 15.95
C VAL A 94 -1.10 9.23 16.37
N LYS A 95 0.21 9.46 16.32
CA LYS A 95 1.21 8.56 16.90
C LYS A 95 1.55 9.04 18.31
N ILE A 96 1.04 8.35 19.32
CA ILE A 96 1.40 8.55 20.72
C ILE A 96 2.83 8.06 20.92
N MET A 97 3.63 8.87 21.60
CA MET A 97 5.03 8.62 21.88
C MET A 97 5.20 8.39 23.38
N LEU A 98 5.60 7.18 23.76
CA LEU A 98 5.99 6.88 25.14
C LEU A 98 7.36 7.50 25.43
N GLU A 99 8.29 7.28 24.50
CA GLU A 99 9.57 7.98 24.46
C GLU A 99 9.74 8.64 23.09
N ALA A 100 10.35 9.82 23.05
CA ALA A 100 10.55 10.54 21.80
C ALA A 100 11.96 11.13 21.69
N ASP A 101 12.60 10.84 20.55
CA ASP A 101 13.68 11.68 20.04
C ASP A 101 13.05 12.90 19.34
N TRP A 102 12.74 13.93 20.13
CA TRP A 102 12.09 15.15 19.63
C TRP A 102 12.91 15.85 18.56
N SER A 103 14.25 15.80 18.65
CA SER A 103 15.15 16.43 17.68
C SER A 103 14.91 15.87 16.27
N ARG A 104 14.78 14.55 16.17
CA ARG A 104 14.50 13.86 14.92
C ARG A 104 13.11 14.17 14.38
N TRP A 105 12.10 14.28 15.25
CA TRP A 105 10.74 14.64 14.83
C TRP A 105 10.62 16.11 14.41
N GLN A 106 11.33 17.03 15.04
CA GLN A 106 11.43 18.43 14.62
C GLN A 106 12.09 18.55 13.24
N GLN A 107 13.16 17.80 12.99
CA GLN A 107 13.78 17.73 11.66
C GLN A 107 12.79 17.19 10.61
N LEU A 108 12.08 16.10 10.93
CA LEU A 108 11.07 15.55 10.02
C LEU A 108 9.94 16.57 9.77
N GLN A 109 9.44 17.25 10.81
CA GLN A 109 8.41 18.28 10.70
C GLN A 109 8.85 19.40 9.74
N ALA A 110 10.08 19.91 9.88
CA ALA A 110 10.60 20.94 8.98
C ALA A 110 10.68 20.45 7.52
N VAL A 111 11.19 19.22 7.29
CA VAL A 111 11.23 18.62 5.96
C VAL A 111 9.82 18.47 5.38
N ARG A 112 8.88 17.93 6.16
CA ARG A 112 7.50 17.69 5.71
C ARG A 112 6.75 18.98 5.42
N ARG A 113 6.95 20.02 6.24
CA ARG A 113 6.44 21.36 5.96
C ARG A 113 6.96 21.91 4.63
N SER A 114 8.25 21.74 4.34
CA SER A 114 8.82 22.16 3.04
C SER A 114 8.26 21.37 1.84
N GLN A 115 7.75 20.17 2.06
CA GLN A 115 7.11 19.32 1.06
C GLN A 115 5.59 19.55 0.95
N GLY A 116 5.02 20.48 1.73
CA GLY A 116 3.59 20.76 1.74
C GLY A 116 2.74 19.82 2.61
N TYR A 117 3.37 19.01 3.47
CA TYR A 117 2.72 18.05 4.35
C TYR A 117 2.95 18.40 5.83
N PRO A 118 2.20 19.32 6.44
CA PRO A 118 2.44 19.69 7.83
C PRO A 118 2.28 18.49 8.79
N LEU A 119 3.19 18.43 9.78
CA LEU A 119 3.10 17.57 10.94
C LEU A 119 2.95 18.44 12.18
N GLU A 120 2.11 18.01 13.12
CA GLU A 120 2.01 18.63 14.44
C GLU A 120 2.77 17.77 15.45
N LEU A 121 3.56 18.44 16.30
CA LEU A 121 4.22 17.82 17.45
C LEU A 121 3.49 18.30 18.68
N TRP A 122 2.85 17.37 19.40
CA TRP A 122 2.11 17.67 20.61
C TRP A 122 2.95 17.30 21.81
N THR A 123 3.07 18.25 22.74
CA THR A 123 3.52 18.00 24.11
C THR A 123 2.54 17.10 24.84
N ARG A 124 2.96 16.54 25.98
CA ARG A 124 2.06 15.79 26.86
C ARG A 124 0.79 16.57 27.23
N ALA A 125 0.93 17.85 27.59
CA ALA A 125 -0.22 18.70 27.95
C ALA A 125 -1.19 18.87 26.77
N GLU A 126 -0.66 19.03 25.55
CA GLU A 126 -1.50 19.10 24.34
C GLU A 126 -2.17 17.76 24.02
N VAL A 127 -1.53 16.63 24.31
CA VAL A 127 -2.16 15.31 24.20
C VAL A 127 -3.33 15.21 25.17
N GLU A 128 -3.13 15.53 26.45
CA GLU A 128 -4.16 15.51 27.49
C GLU A 128 -5.33 16.45 27.15
N GLN A 129 -5.04 17.60 26.54
CA GLN A 129 -6.06 18.56 26.11
C GLN A 129 -6.81 18.10 24.83
N LYS A 130 -6.08 17.73 23.78
CA LYS A 130 -6.67 17.42 22.45
C LYS A 130 -7.33 16.05 22.42
N LEU A 131 -6.85 15.13 23.25
CA LEU A 131 -7.40 13.80 23.44
C LEU A 131 -8.09 13.68 24.79
N SER A 132 -8.64 14.76 25.37
CA SER A 132 -9.27 14.74 26.70
C SER A 132 -10.46 13.77 26.81
N GLY A 133 -11.09 13.43 25.68
CA GLY A 133 -12.13 12.39 25.60
C GLY A 133 -11.58 10.96 25.60
N TRP A 134 -10.26 10.77 25.46
CA TRP A 134 -9.60 9.49 25.32
C TRP A 134 -8.99 9.09 26.66
N PRO A 135 -9.52 8.07 27.33
CA PRO A 135 -8.88 7.53 28.53
C PRO A 135 -7.65 6.74 28.10
N LEU A 136 -6.54 7.45 27.92
CA LEU A 136 -5.21 6.88 27.72
C LEU A 136 -4.69 6.36 29.05
N GLY A 137 -3.99 5.22 29.00
CA GLY A 137 -3.37 4.64 30.18
C GLY A 137 -2.26 5.51 30.74
N TYR A 138 -2.06 5.43 32.06
CA TYR A 138 -0.98 6.13 32.75
C TYR A 138 0.36 5.44 32.46
N GLY A 139 0.94 5.74 31.29
CA GLY A 139 2.35 5.51 30.99
C GLY A 139 3.12 6.83 30.93
N PRO A 140 4.45 6.81 30.77
CA PRO A 140 5.20 8.01 30.44
C PRO A 140 4.83 8.41 29.01
N ILE A 141 3.73 9.13 28.80
CA ILE A 141 3.44 9.73 27.49
C ILE A 141 4.32 10.97 27.37
N ALA A 142 5.34 10.90 26.50
CA ALA A 142 6.19 12.04 26.20
C ALA A 142 5.42 13.10 25.39
N GLY A 143 4.52 12.67 24.51
CA GLY A 143 3.72 13.52 23.64
C GLY A 143 3.17 12.73 22.44
N ALA A 144 2.84 13.41 21.36
CA ALA A 144 2.34 12.76 20.15
C ALA A 144 2.76 13.47 18.85
N ILE A 145 2.66 12.75 17.74
CA ILE A 145 2.83 13.27 16.38
C ILE A 145 1.50 13.14 15.66
N TYR A 146 0.94 14.24 15.18
CA TYR A 146 -0.29 14.22 14.41
C TYR A 146 -0.05 14.57 12.95
N SER A 147 -0.71 13.81 12.07
CA SER A 147 -0.74 14.02 10.63
C SER A 147 -2.17 14.02 10.12
N PRO A 148 -2.69 15.16 9.61
CA PRO A 148 -4.01 15.21 8.97
C PRO A 148 -4.00 14.59 7.57
N TRP A 149 -2.83 14.19 7.07
CA TRP A 149 -2.64 13.61 5.75
C TRP A 149 -2.56 12.08 5.77
N ASP A 150 -2.28 11.49 6.91
CA ASP A 150 -2.27 10.04 7.08
C ASP A 150 -3.66 9.58 7.46
N TRP A 151 -4.30 8.80 6.60
CA TRP A 151 -5.70 8.39 6.74
C TRP A 151 -5.82 6.90 7.03
N GLN A 152 -7.05 6.45 7.16
CA GLN A 152 -7.42 5.05 7.14
C GLN A 152 -8.56 4.84 6.15
N ILE A 153 -8.56 3.68 5.51
CA ILE A 153 -9.59 3.24 4.57
C ILE A 153 -9.89 1.77 4.79
N GLN A 154 -11.13 1.34 4.63
CA GLN A 154 -11.45 -0.09 4.70
C GLN A 154 -10.97 -0.81 3.43
N PRO A 155 -9.98 -1.72 3.51
CA PRO A 155 -9.32 -2.23 2.30
C PRO A 155 -10.22 -3.12 1.43
N GLN A 156 -11.11 -3.90 2.05
CA GLN A 156 -12.08 -4.71 1.32
C GLN A 156 -13.04 -3.83 0.53
N ALA A 157 -13.61 -2.80 1.17
CA ALA A 157 -14.50 -1.85 0.51
C ALA A 157 -13.81 -1.12 -0.64
N LEU A 158 -12.59 -0.61 -0.44
CA LEU A 158 -11.81 -0.01 -1.53
C LEU A 158 -11.62 -0.97 -2.70
N THR A 159 -11.19 -2.21 -2.42
CA THR A 159 -10.89 -3.21 -3.45
C THR A 159 -12.14 -3.56 -4.24
N GLN A 160 -13.28 -3.70 -3.55
CA GLN A 160 -14.56 -3.93 -4.19
C GLN A 160 -14.97 -2.75 -5.09
N ARG A 161 -14.79 -1.50 -4.64
CA ARG A 161 -15.10 -0.32 -5.48
C ARG A 161 -14.19 -0.21 -6.69
N LEU A 162 -12.90 -0.52 -6.56
CA LEU A 162 -11.95 -0.57 -7.68
C LEU A 162 -12.42 -1.57 -8.74
N ILE A 163 -12.81 -2.77 -8.32
CA ILE A 163 -13.28 -3.83 -9.22
C ILE A 163 -14.59 -3.42 -9.89
N GLU A 164 -15.57 -2.94 -9.13
CA GLU A 164 -16.85 -2.48 -9.67
C GLU A 164 -16.65 -1.38 -10.73
N ALA A 165 -15.82 -0.37 -10.42
CA ALA A 165 -15.53 0.72 -11.35
C ALA A 165 -14.70 0.24 -12.58
N ALA A 166 -13.81 -0.73 -12.42
CA ALA A 166 -13.08 -1.34 -13.52
C ALA A 166 -14.02 -2.14 -14.44
N GLN A 167 -14.97 -2.90 -13.88
CA GLN A 167 -15.96 -3.67 -14.65
C GLN A 167 -16.88 -2.76 -15.47
N GLN A 168 -17.34 -1.63 -14.90
CA GLN A 168 -18.11 -0.61 -15.63
C GLN A 168 -17.36 -0.06 -16.86
N ARG A 169 -16.02 -0.17 -16.85
CA ARG A 169 -15.14 0.26 -17.94
C ARG A 169 -14.71 -0.89 -18.86
N GLY A 170 -15.30 -2.07 -18.72
CA GLY A 170 -15.08 -3.21 -19.60
C GLY A 170 -13.99 -4.19 -19.16
N VAL A 171 -13.44 -4.06 -17.95
CA VAL A 171 -12.57 -5.10 -17.38
C VAL A 171 -13.38 -6.37 -17.13
N ARG A 172 -12.87 -7.52 -17.60
CA ARG A 172 -13.48 -8.83 -17.36
C ARG A 172 -12.89 -9.42 -16.09
N CYS A 173 -13.73 -9.85 -15.16
CA CYS A 173 -13.28 -10.41 -13.89
C CYS A 173 -13.63 -11.90 -13.79
N HIS A 174 -12.66 -12.68 -13.35
CA HIS A 174 -12.67 -14.14 -13.31
C HIS A 174 -12.29 -14.60 -11.90
N PHE A 175 -13.28 -14.66 -11.01
CA PHE A 175 -13.09 -15.12 -9.62
C PHE A 175 -13.34 -16.62 -9.50
N HIS A 176 -12.78 -17.26 -8.47
CA HIS A 176 -12.72 -18.72 -8.33
C HIS A 176 -12.02 -19.43 -9.50
N GLN A 177 -11.13 -18.70 -10.18
CA GLN A 177 -10.36 -19.17 -11.33
C GLN A 177 -8.87 -19.05 -11.05
N ALA A 178 -8.32 -20.11 -10.44
CA ALA A 178 -6.89 -20.17 -10.11
C ALA A 178 -6.06 -20.30 -11.39
N ALA A 179 -5.16 -19.34 -11.61
CA ALA A 179 -4.15 -19.43 -12.67
C ALA A 179 -3.13 -20.53 -12.34
N HIS A 180 -2.75 -21.30 -13.35
CA HIS A 180 -1.71 -22.33 -13.23
C HIS A 180 -0.32 -21.68 -13.22
N PRO A 181 0.69 -22.38 -12.67
CA PRO A 181 2.07 -21.93 -12.72
C PRO A 181 2.56 -21.65 -14.14
N LEU A 182 3.37 -20.62 -14.27
CA LEU A 182 4.06 -20.32 -15.52
C LEU A 182 5.18 -21.35 -15.76
N PRO A 183 5.30 -21.92 -16.97
CA PRO A 183 6.35 -22.88 -17.28
C PRO A 183 7.76 -22.29 -17.11
N VAL A 184 8.66 -23.02 -16.46
CA VAL A 184 10.08 -22.65 -16.47
C VAL A 184 10.62 -22.87 -17.89
N ALA A 185 11.32 -21.89 -18.44
CA ALA A 185 11.93 -21.96 -19.77
C ALA A 185 13.44 -21.71 -19.68
N ASP A 186 14.21 -22.47 -20.46
CA ASP A 186 15.68 -22.35 -20.54
C ASP A 186 16.13 -21.11 -21.33
N SER A 187 15.20 -20.47 -22.05
CA SER A 187 15.39 -19.22 -22.79
C SER A 187 14.31 -18.20 -22.42
N ILE A 188 14.50 -16.94 -22.81
CA ILE A 188 13.45 -15.92 -22.68
C ILE A 188 12.19 -16.42 -23.37
N ASN A 189 11.10 -16.50 -22.60
CA ASN A 189 9.81 -16.99 -23.02
C ASN A 189 8.82 -15.82 -23.17
N HIS A 190 7.81 -16.03 -23.99
CA HIS A 190 6.68 -15.12 -24.15
C HIS A 190 5.41 -15.84 -23.70
N CYS A 191 4.77 -15.36 -22.64
CA CYS A 191 3.55 -15.95 -22.14
C CYS A 191 2.38 -15.62 -23.08
N GLN A 192 1.94 -16.61 -23.87
CA GLN A 192 0.87 -16.44 -24.87
C GLN A 192 -0.54 -16.62 -24.31
N ASN A 193 -0.68 -17.28 -23.17
CA ASN A 193 -1.97 -17.51 -22.53
C ASN A 193 -1.82 -17.77 -21.02
N ILE A 194 -2.87 -17.41 -20.28
CA ILE A 194 -3.07 -17.86 -18.91
C ILE A 194 -3.99 -19.07 -18.91
N GLN A 195 -3.47 -20.21 -18.44
CA GLN A 195 -4.28 -21.38 -18.12
C GLN A 195 -4.85 -21.21 -16.72
N THR A 196 -6.16 -21.41 -16.57
CA THR A 196 -6.83 -21.55 -15.26
C THR A 196 -7.34 -22.98 -15.08
N ASN A 197 -7.87 -23.28 -13.90
CA ASN A 197 -8.61 -24.50 -13.63
C ASN A 197 -9.88 -24.68 -14.50
N GLN A 198 -10.32 -23.64 -15.23
CA GLN A 198 -11.55 -23.66 -16.02
C GLN A 198 -11.29 -23.49 -17.53
N ALA A 199 -10.37 -22.61 -17.93
CA ALA A 199 -10.18 -22.24 -19.33
C ALA A 199 -8.77 -21.72 -19.63
N LYS A 200 -8.48 -21.52 -20.93
CA LYS A 200 -7.28 -20.82 -21.42
C LYS A 200 -7.67 -19.43 -21.93
N PHE A 201 -6.92 -18.42 -21.54
CA PHE A 201 -7.13 -17.04 -21.94
C PHE A 201 -5.91 -16.52 -22.71
N PRO A 202 -6.03 -16.19 -24.00
CA PRO A 202 -4.96 -15.55 -24.75
C PRO A 202 -4.50 -14.25 -24.07
N THR A 203 -3.20 -14.04 -23.98
CA THR A 203 -2.63 -12.85 -23.33
C THR A 203 -1.38 -12.39 -24.07
N ASP A 204 -1.23 -11.07 -24.16
CA ASP A 204 -0.04 -10.42 -24.71
C ASP A 204 0.88 -9.91 -23.58
N TYR A 205 0.31 -9.61 -22.40
CA TYR A 205 1.04 -9.19 -21.20
C TYR A 205 0.40 -9.74 -19.93
N VAL A 206 1.24 -10.11 -18.96
CA VAL A 206 0.79 -10.64 -17.67
C VAL A 206 1.33 -9.79 -16.53
N VAL A 207 0.49 -9.46 -15.56
CA VAL A 207 0.89 -8.79 -14.31
C VAL A 207 0.52 -9.68 -13.13
N ILE A 208 1.53 -10.20 -12.43
CA ILE A 208 1.35 -11.05 -11.26
C ILE A 208 1.29 -10.18 -10.00
N THR A 209 0.12 -10.17 -9.35
CA THR A 209 -0.20 -9.44 -8.11
C THR A 209 -0.75 -10.34 -7.01
N ALA A 210 -0.57 -11.67 -7.14
CA ALA A 210 -1.19 -12.71 -6.31
C ALA A 210 -0.65 -12.83 -4.86
N GLY A 211 0.02 -11.81 -4.31
CA GLY A 211 0.57 -11.85 -2.95
C GLY A 211 1.47 -13.07 -2.71
N LEU A 212 1.21 -13.84 -1.66
CA LEU A 212 1.96 -15.09 -1.40
C LEU A 212 1.71 -16.17 -2.48
N GLY A 213 0.56 -16.14 -3.15
CA GLY A 213 0.25 -17.02 -4.26
C GLY A 213 1.17 -16.81 -5.47
N SER A 214 1.87 -15.68 -5.55
CA SER A 214 2.89 -15.45 -6.57
C SER A 214 4.02 -16.48 -6.52
N ASN A 215 4.36 -17.04 -5.36
CA ASN A 215 5.37 -18.10 -5.26
C ASN A 215 5.00 -19.31 -6.12
N LEU A 216 3.76 -19.78 -6.03
CA LEU A 216 3.30 -20.95 -6.79
C LEU A 216 3.26 -20.67 -8.29
N LEU A 217 2.99 -19.41 -8.67
CA LEU A 217 2.92 -19.02 -10.07
C LEU A 217 4.28 -18.94 -10.76
N ILE A 218 5.32 -18.52 -10.03
CA ILE A 218 6.64 -18.24 -10.61
C ILE A 218 7.68 -19.32 -10.29
N ASN A 219 7.48 -20.10 -9.21
CA ASN A 219 8.42 -21.10 -8.71
C ASN A 219 7.74 -22.44 -8.39
N PRO A 220 7.18 -23.15 -9.39
CA PRO A 220 6.46 -24.40 -9.13
C PRO A 220 7.36 -25.54 -8.61
N ASN A 221 8.66 -25.52 -8.91
CA ASN A 221 9.61 -26.60 -8.60
C ASN A 221 10.74 -26.08 -7.69
N SER A 222 10.40 -25.69 -6.46
CA SER A 222 11.15 -24.92 -5.43
C SER A 222 12.63 -25.24 -5.12
N ASP A 223 13.32 -26.09 -5.89
CA ASP A 223 14.65 -26.62 -5.54
C ASP A 223 15.82 -25.93 -6.24
N ASN A 224 15.62 -25.05 -7.24
CA ASN A 224 16.74 -24.31 -7.85
C ASN A 224 16.39 -22.90 -8.38
N ASN A 225 17.25 -21.95 -7.96
CA ASN A 225 17.66 -20.67 -8.56
C ASN A 225 16.82 -19.38 -8.46
N GLU A 226 17.43 -18.39 -7.77
CA GLU A 226 17.49 -16.93 -8.00
C GLU A 226 16.21 -16.09 -8.18
N SER A 227 15.03 -16.72 -8.23
CA SER A 227 13.75 -16.06 -8.40
C SER A 227 13.18 -15.49 -7.09
N LEU A 228 12.23 -14.55 -7.21
CA LEU A 228 11.58 -13.90 -6.07
C LEU A 228 10.97 -14.94 -5.10
N GLN A 229 11.44 -14.94 -3.86
CA GLN A 229 10.82 -15.73 -2.78
C GLN A 229 10.03 -14.81 -1.85
N LEU A 230 8.74 -15.08 -1.69
CA LEU A 230 7.88 -14.38 -0.73
C LEU A 230 7.63 -15.25 0.50
N GLN A 231 7.84 -14.70 1.69
CA GLN A 231 7.49 -15.34 2.95
C GLN A 231 6.31 -14.63 3.62
N PRO A 232 5.45 -15.35 4.35
CA PRO A 232 4.40 -14.73 5.13
C PRO A 232 4.99 -13.97 6.31
N VAL A 233 4.40 -12.82 6.61
CA VAL A 233 4.46 -12.16 7.92
C VAL A 233 3.05 -12.12 8.45
N ILE A 234 2.80 -12.88 9.52
CA ILE A 234 1.46 -12.98 10.11
C ILE A 234 1.20 -11.71 10.91
N GLY A 235 0.00 -11.17 10.77
CA GLY A 235 -0.51 -10.16 11.67
C GLY A 235 -1.92 -10.52 12.11
N GLN A 236 -2.13 -10.52 13.42
CA GLN A 236 -3.41 -10.73 14.06
C GLN A 236 -4.02 -9.41 14.51
N ALA A 237 -5.34 -9.32 14.49
CA ALA A 237 -6.08 -8.15 14.91
C ALA A 237 -7.46 -8.56 15.48
N PHE A 238 -8.07 -7.63 16.21
CA PHE A 238 -9.37 -7.79 16.84
C PHE A 238 -10.39 -6.81 16.26
N LEU A 239 -11.65 -7.24 16.24
CA LEU A 239 -12.81 -6.39 16.07
C LEU A 239 -13.46 -6.29 17.44
N LEU A 240 -13.50 -5.08 17.95
CA LEU A 240 -14.02 -4.77 19.27
C LEU A 240 -15.30 -3.97 19.14
N GLN A 241 -16.21 -4.12 20.10
CA GLN A 241 -17.42 -3.33 20.24
C GLN A 241 -17.43 -2.66 21.61
N LEU A 242 -17.71 -1.37 21.62
CA LEU A 242 -18.02 -0.61 22.83
C LEU A 242 -19.42 -0.04 22.68
N ALA A 243 -20.17 0.06 23.78
CA ALA A 243 -21.47 0.73 23.75
C ALA A 243 -21.30 2.19 23.29
N ASP A 244 -22.20 2.69 22.43
CA ASP A 244 -22.07 4.02 21.82
C ASP A 244 -22.03 5.16 22.86
N ALA A 245 -22.73 5.00 23.99
CA ALA A 245 -22.69 5.95 25.11
C ALA A 245 -21.30 6.03 25.78
N ASP A 246 -20.52 4.96 25.67
CA ASP A 246 -19.18 4.84 26.23
C ASP A 246 -18.08 5.07 25.19
N ASN A 247 -18.43 5.32 23.91
CA ASN A 247 -17.47 5.47 22.82
C ASN A 247 -16.73 6.81 22.91
N PRO A 248 -15.47 6.83 23.40
CA PRO A 248 -14.71 8.06 23.53
C PRO A 248 -14.18 8.56 22.19
N LEU A 249 -14.28 7.73 21.15
CA LEU A 249 -13.53 7.81 19.90
C LEU A 249 -14.44 8.07 18.69
N LYS A 250 -15.66 8.54 18.93
CA LYS A 250 -16.57 8.86 17.84
C LYS A 250 -15.95 9.95 16.97
N ASN A 251 -15.83 9.69 15.68
CA ASN A 251 -15.17 10.60 14.74
C ASN A 251 -13.77 10.99 15.23
N SER A 252 -12.93 10.01 15.50
CA SER A 252 -11.56 10.25 15.94
C SER A 252 -10.52 9.79 14.92
N PRO A 253 -9.32 10.42 14.88
CA PRO A 253 -8.19 9.93 14.10
C PRO A 253 -7.78 8.51 14.53
N VAL A 254 -7.08 7.79 13.65
CA VAL A 254 -6.40 6.54 14.04
C VAL A 254 -5.36 6.84 15.11
N LEU A 255 -5.36 6.05 16.19
CA LEU A 255 -4.26 6.09 17.15
C LEU A 255 -3.24 5.01 16.87
N THR A 256 -1.99 5.35 17.12
CA THR A 256 -0.87 4.41 17.12
C THR A 256 -0.01 4.66 18.34
N THR A 257 0.13 3.68 19.22
CA THR A 257 1.09 3.71 20.33
C THR A 257 2.06 2.55 20.12
N GLU A 258 3.35 2.86 19.98
CA GLU A 258 4.34 1.92 19.44
C GLU A 258 3.86 1.32 18.10
N ASP A 259 3.44 0.04 18.11
CA ASP A 259 2.93 -0.75 16.97
C ASP A 259 1.47 -1.17 17.09
N ILE A 260 0.83 -0.70 18.16
CA ILE A 260 -0.56 -0.98 18.41
C ILE A 260 -1.37 0.17 17.82
N HIS A 261 -2.10 -0.17 16.78
CA HIS A 261 -3.03 0.67 16.08
C HIS A 261 -4.45 0.41 16.59
N LEU A 262 -5.12 1.48 16.96
CA LEU A 262 -6.54 1.48 17.29
C LEU A 262 -7.25 2.32 16.24
N VAL A 263 -8.08 1.65 15.43
CA VAL A 263 -8.80 2.23 14.30
C VAL A 263 -10.27 2.35 14.67
N PRO A 264 -10.79 3.57 14.90
CA PRO A 264 -12.22 3.80 15.10
C PRO A 264 -13.02 3.45 13.84
N LEU A 265 -14.14 2.78 14.04
CA LEU A 265 -15.13 2.45 13.01
C LEU A 265 -16.49 3.06 13.39
N ALA A 266 -17.51 2.81 12.56
CA ALA A 266 -18.88 3.23 12.86
C ALA A 266 -19.47 2.44 14.06
N ASN A 267 -20.51 2.99 14.68
CA ASN A 267 -21.35 2.31 15.67
C ASN A 267 -20.58 1.68 16.85
N GLY A 268 -19.58 2.40 17.39
CA GLY A 268 -18.85 1.95 18.58
C GLY A 268 -17.86 0.82 18.31
N GLN A 269 -17.57 0.49 17.05
CA GLN A 269 -16.62 -0.57 16.70
C GLN A 269 -15.20 -0.06 16.54
N PHE A 270 -14.24 -0.95 16.77
CA PHE A 270 -12.82 -0.69 16.59
C PHE A 270 -12.11 -1.86 15.95
N TRP A 271 -11.16 -1.58 15.08
CA TRP A 271 -10.10 -2.55 14.83
C TRP A 271 -8.90 -2.26 15.72
N LEU A 272 -8.40 -3.29 16.38
CA LEU A 272 -7.19 -3.26 17.18
C LEU A 272 -6.16 -4.19 16.56
N GLY A 273 -4.98 -3.69 16.22
CA GLY A 273 -3.92 -4.55 15.74
C GLY A 273 -2.58 -3.84 15.56
N ALA A 274 -1.51 -4.53 15.20
CA ALA A 274 -1.51 -5.95 14.90
C ALA A 274 -0.23 -6.60 15.38
N THR A 275 -0.26 -7.93 15.56
CA THR A 275 0.98 -8.69 15.75
C THR A 275 1.86 -8.61 14.49
N VAL A 276 3.14 -8.94 14.67
CA VAL A 276 4.10 -9.10 13.59
C VAL A 276 4.89 -10.37 13.85
N GLU A 277 4.60 -11.42 13.09
CA GLU A 277 5.13 -12.75 13.35
C GLU A 277 5.83 -13.27 12.09
N PHE A 278 7.08 -13.69 12.27
CA PHE A 278 7.91 -14.27 11.22
C PHE A 278 7.97 -15.78 11.48
N PRO A 279 7.14 -16.59 10.80
CA PRO A 279 7.19 -18.03 10.98
C PRO A 279 8.55 -18.55 10.50
N SER A 280 9.31 -19.15 11.41
CA SER A 280 10.67 -19.64 11.16
C SER A 280 10.70 -20.88 10.26
N ASP A 281 9.67 -21.74 10.33
CA ASP A 281 9.78 -23.13 9.86
C ASP A 281 8.62 -23.63 8.98
N SER A 282 7.64 -22.79 8.64
CA SER A 282 6.52 -23.21 7.79
C SER A 282 5.99 -22.08 6.89
N PRO A 283 5.89 -22.31 5.56
CA PRO A 283 5.16 -21.43 4.63
C PRO A 283 3.70 -21.22 5.04
N ASN A 284 3.15 -22.14 5.82
CA ASN A 284 1.79 -22.13 6.34
C ASN A 284 1.69 -21.69 7.80
N GLY A 285 2.74 -21.10 8.38
CA GLY A 285 2.80 -20.71 9.79
C GLY A 285 1.47 -20.25 10.37
N GLU A 286 1.11 -20.84 11.50
CA GLU A 286 -0.13 -20.57 12.21
C GLU A 286 0.03 -19.35 13.13
N PRO A 287 -1.01 -18.53 13.33
CA PRO A 287 -0.95 -17.38 14.21
C PRO A 287 -0.70 -17.78 15.66
N ASN A 288 0.26 -17.13 16.32
CA ASN A 288 0.62 -17.42 17.69
C ASN A 288 -0.38 -16.80 18.69
N VAL A 289 -1.09 -17.64 19.43
CA VAL A 289 -2.11 -17.20 20.40
C VAL A 289 -1.52 -16.30 21.49
N GLN A 290 -0.33 -16.63 22.02
CA GLN A 290 0.31 -15.84 23.07
C GLN A 290 0.65 -14.43 22.58
N LEU A 291 1.08 -14.27 21.32
CA LEU A 291 1.35 -12.95 20.75
C LEU A 291 0.08 -12.11 20.60
N ARG A 292 -1.06 -12.75 20.29
CA ARG A 292 -2.36 -12.08 20.24
C ARG A 292 -2.83 -11.66 21.64
N GLU A 293 -2.68 -12.50 22.65
CA GLU A 293 -3.00 -12.16 24.03
C GLU A 293 -2.10 -11.02 24.56
N ASN A 294 -0.82 -11.04 24.23
CA ASN A 294 0.10 -9.95 24.57
C ASN A 294 -0.31 -8.64 23.90
N LEU A 295 -0.72 -8.67 22.63
CA LEU A 295 -1.28 -7.50 21.93
C LEU A 295 -2.51 -6.96 22.68
N TRP A 296 -3.41 -7.83 23.14
CA TRP A 296 -4.59 -7.42 23.91
C TRP A 296 -4.22 -6.77 25.25
N HIS A 297 -3.33 -7.39 26.03
CA HIS A 297 -2.88 -6.85 27.31
C HIS A 297 -2.16 -5.50 27.15
N GLN A 298 -1.30 -5.36 26.15
CA GLN A 298 -0.63 -4.09 25.85
C GLN A 298 -1.62 -3.01 25.39
N ALA A 299 -2.62 -3.38 24.60
CA ALA A 299 -3.65 -2.46 24.16
C ALA A 299 -4.47 -1.92 25.35
N ILE A 300 -4.88 -2.77 26.29
CA ILE A 300 -5.53 -2.34 27.54
C ILE A 300 -4.62 -1.41 28.34
N ALA A 301 -3.33 -1.74 28.47
CA ALA A 301 -2.39 -0.90 29.20
C ALA A 301 -2.27 0.52 28.60
N TYR A 302 -2.35 0.64 27.27
CA TYR A 302 -2.33 1.96 26.59
C TYR A 302 -3.69 2.63 26.52
N TYR A 303 -4.77 1.85 26.48
CA TYR A 303 -6.14 2.30 26.29
C TYR A 303 -7.08 1.59 27.30
N PRO A 304 -7.05 1.94 28.60
CA PRO A 304 -7.77 1.20 29.65
C PRO A 304 -9.27 1.01 29.42
N PHE A 305 -9.92 1.90 28.66
CA PHE A 305 -11.33 1.73 28.34
C PHE A 305 -11.64 0.46 27.53
N LEU A 306 -10.65 -0.12 26.86
CA LEU A 306 -10.79 -1.38 26.15
C LEU A 306 -11.10 -2.56 27.08
N GLU A 307 -10.86 -2.46 28.40
CA GLU A 307 -11.30 -3.47 29.37
C GLU A 307 -12.83 -3.68 29.35
N ARG A 308 -13.58 -2.66 28.94
CA ARG A 308 -15.05 -2.70 28.82
C ARG A 308 -15.52 -3.09 27.43
N ALA A 309 -14.61 -3.25 26.47
CA ALA A 309 -14.95 -3.59 25.10
C ALA A 309 -15.22 -5.10 24.97
N GLU A 310 -16.28 -5.44 24.23
CA GLU A 310 -16.54 -6.81 23.82
C GLU A 310 -15.66 -7.18 22.62
N ILE A 311 -15.02 -8.34 22.67
CA ILE A 311 -14.33 -8.90 21.51
C ILE A 311 -15.36 -9.59 20.63
N ILE A 312 -15.75 -8.96 19.53
CA ILE A 312 -16.69 -9.52 18.56
C ILE A 312 -16.02 -10.62 17.73
N ASN A 313 -14.79 -10.35 17.29
CA ASN A 313 -14.01 -11.30 16.52
C ASN A 313 -12.50 -11.01 16.64
N TYR A 314 -11.68 -11.98 16.26
CA TYR A 314 -10.28 -11.77 15.92
C TYR A 314 -9.96 -12.51 14.63
N TRP A 315 -8.99 -12.00 13.89
CA TRP A 315 -8.56 -12.61 12.63
C TRP A 315 -7.05 -12.52 12.47
N SER A 316 -6.55 -13.22 11.46
CA SER A 316 -5.15 -13.13 11.05
C SER A 316 -5.04 -12.92 9.54
N GLY A 317 -3.92 -12.35 9.12
CA GLY A 317 -3.57 -12.21 7.72
C GLY A 317 -2.10 -12.48 7.48
N LYS A 318 -1.79 -13.09 6.33
CA LYS A 318 -0.42 -13.40 5.91
C LYS A 318 0.04 -12.35 4.89
N ARG A 319 0.84 -11.39 5.34
CA ARG A 319 1.38 -10.33 4.49
C ARG A 319 2.57 -10.90 3.70
N PRO A 320 2.62 -10.81 2.37
CA PRO A 320 3.79 -11.27 1.63
C PRO A 320 5.00 -10.41 2.02
N ARG A 321 6.21 -10.99 2.05
CA ARG A 321 7.48 -10.30 2.28
C ARG A 321 8.55 -10.91 1.38
N PRO A 322 9.23 -10.13 0.51
CA PRO A 322 10.35 -10.64 -0.25
C PRO A 322 11.54 -10.98 0.65
N VAL A 323 12.17 -12.11 0.36
CA VAL A 323 13.45 -12.54 0.94
C VAL A 323 14.58 -12.01 0.05
N GLY A 324 15.68 -11.55 0.66
CA GLY A 324 16.87 -11.10 -0.09
C GLY A 324 16.76 -9.71 -0.74
N GLU A 325 15.56 -9.16 -0.92
CA GLU A 325 15.38 -7.83 -1.53
C GLU A 325 14.43 -6.90 -0.75
N SER A 326 14.59 -5.59 -0.97
CA SER A 326 13.75 -4.56 -0.38
C SER A 326 12.49 -4.34 -1.19
N ALA A 327 11.41 -4.03 -0.50
CA ALA A 327 10.12 -3.91 -1.14
C ALA A 327 9.63 -2.48 -1.38
N PRO A 328 8.59 -2.28 -2.21
CA PRO A 328 7.84 -3.29 -3.00
C PRO A 328 8.66 -3.88 -4.15
N VAL A 329 8.28 -5.08 -4.60
CA VAL A 329 8.86 -5.72 -5.80
C VAL A 329 8.00 -5.35 -6.99
N ILE A 330 8.57 -4.54 -7.89
CA ILE A 330 7.94 -4.07 -9.13
C ILE A 330 9.00 -4.15 -10.22
N ARG A 331 8.94 -5.19 -11.05
CA ARG A 331 9.94 -5.48 -12.10
C ARG A 331 9.41 -6.55 -13.08
N PRO A 332 10.04 -6.70 -14.26
CA PRO A 332 9.85 -7.90 -15.08
C PRO A 332 10.19 -9.19 -14.32
N LEU A 333 9.49 -10.27 -14.66
CA LEU A 333 9.81 -11.63 -14.22
C LEU A 333 10.97 -12.16 -15.07
N ASP A 334 12.01 -12.65 -14.42
CA ASP A 334 13.16 -13.24 -15.11
C ASP A 334 12.72 -14.47 -15.92
N GLY A 335 13.26 -14.61 -17.14
CA GLY A 335 12.85 -15.66 -18.07
C GLY A 335 11.63 -15.33 -18.93
N TYR A 336 10.98 -14.17 -18.73
CA TYR A 336 9.86 -13.71 -19.55
C TYR A 336 10.04 -12.28 -20.09
N ASP A 337 9.62 -12.03 -21.32
CA ASP A 337 9.66 -10.68 -21.92
C ASP A 337 8.39 -9.86 -21.69
N ASN A 338 7.28 -10.51 -21.33
CA ASN A 338 5.95 -9.91 -21.22
C ASN A 338 5.25 -10.14 -19.87
N VAL A 339 5.97 -10.66 -18.86
CA VAL A 339 5.43 -10.90 -17.52
C VAL A 339 6.06 -9.93 -16.52
N LEU A 340 5.21 -9.24 -15.76
CA LEU A 340 5.58 -8.28 -14.73
C LEU A 340 5.18 -8.80 -13.34
N LEU A 341 6.04 -8.58 -12.35
CA LEU A 341 5.75 -8.79 -10.94
C LEU A 341 5.39 -7.46 -10.28
N ALA A 342 4.30 -7.44 -9.53
CA ALA A 342 3.91 -6.31 -8.70
C ALA A 342 3.40 -6.81 -7.35
N THR A 343 4.31 -6.94 -6.38
CA THR A 343 4.00 -7.44 -5.04
C THR A 343 4.38 -6.39 -3.99
N ARG A 344 3.46 -6.17 -3.04
CA ARG A 344 3.63 -5.22 -1.95
C ARG A 344 3.77 -5.98 -0.62
N PRO A 345 4.75 -5.66 0.23
CA PRO A 345 4.75 -6.09 1.63
C PRO A 345 4.64 -4.92 2.62
N LEU A 346 4.67 -5.27 3.92
CA LEU A 346 4.52 -4.42 5.12
C LEU A 346 5.04 -2.97 5.00
N PRO A 347 4.40 -2.00 5.70
CA PRO A 347 5.08 -0.79 6.12
C PRO A 347 6.35 -1.20 6.89
N GLN A 348 7.49 -0.67 6.45
CA GLN A 348 8.82 -1.11 6.85
C GLN A 348 9.00 -1.01 8.37
N TRP A 349 8.83 -2.13 9.07
CA TRP A 349 9.23 -2.27 10.47
C TRP A 349 10.75 -2.32 10.54
N ARG A 350 11.36 -1.40 11.29
CA ARG A 350 12.72 -1.60 11.77
C ARG A 350 12.57 -2.36 13.09
N SER A 351 13.10 -3.57 13.17
CA SER A 351 13.29 -4.28 14.43
C SER A 351 13.82 -3.28 15.49
N PRO A 352 13.19 -3.17 16.67
CA PRO A 352 13.87 -2.57 17.79
C PRO A 352 15.05 -3.49 18.10
N ARG A 353 16.28 -2.98 17.98
CA ARG A 353 17.39 -3.62 18.69
C ARG A 353 16.94 -3.73 20.15
N PRO A 354 17.10 -4.88 20.82
CA PRO A 354 16.80 -4.96 22.24
C PRO A 354 17.64 -3.90 22.96
N ARG A 355 16.98 -2.85 23.47
CA ARG A 355 17.59 -1.96 24.45
C ARG A 355 17.48 -2.70 25.78
N TYR A 356 18.63 -3.20 26.22
CA TYR A 356 19.02 -3.41 27.61
C TYR A 356 17.92 -3.77 28.62
N SER A 357 17.93 -5.02 29.07
CA SER A 357 17.59 -5.35 30.46
C SER A 357 18.79 -4.98 31.36
N PRO A 358 18.60 -4.35 32.52
CA PRO A 358 19.68 -4.11 33.47
C PRO A 358 19.94 -5.39 34.29
N GLY A 359 21.20 -5.80 34.37
CA GLY A 359 21.67 -6.69 35.43
C GLY A 359 22.19 -8.05 34.99
N SER A 360 23.48 -8.11 34.65
CA SER A 360 24.42 -9.06 35.27
C SER A 360 25.82 -8.79 34.73
N LYS A 361 26.72 -8.42 35.66
CA LYS A 361 28.16 -8.37 35.45
C LYS A 361 28.68 -9.80 35.29
N ASN A 362 29.58 -10.02 34.32
CA ASN A 362 30.82 -10.80 34.36
C ASN A 362 31.31 -11.02 32.91
N LEU A 363 32.47 -10.47 32.53
CA LEU A 363 33.73 -11.20 32.26
C LEU A 363 33.51 -12.39 31.30
N VAL A 364 34.10 -12.42 30.10
CA VAL A 364 35.53 -12.67 29.87
C VAL A 364 35.98 -12.13 28.50
N GLU A 365 37.22 -11.65 28.47
CA GLU A 365 38.00 -11.14 27.35
C GLU A 365 38.24 -12.19 26.24
N GLY A 366 38.36 -11.72 25.00
CA GLY A 366 38.82 -12.53 23.87
C GLY A 366 39.07 -11.68 22.63
N LYS A 367 40.23 -11.01 22.60
CA LYS A 367 40.76 -10.30 21.42
C LYS A 367 41.05 -11.31 20.29
N ALA A 368 40.60 -11.00 19.08
CA ALA A 368 41.33 -11.35 17.86
C ALA A 368 41.04 -10.30 16.78
N SER A 369 42.10 -9.59 16.40
CA SER A 369 42.22 -8.66 15.27
C SER A 369 42.38 -9.39 13.94
N LEU A 370 42.36 -8.62 12.84
CA LEU A 370 42.81 -8.87 11.45
C LEU A 370 41.63 -8.88 10.46
N ASP A 371 41.66 -8.28 9.27
CA ASP A 371 42.64 -7.44 8.57
C ASP A 371 41.83 -6.66 7.52
N ASN A 372 42.22 -5.43 7.26
CA ASN A 372 41.53 -4.46 6.41
C ASN A 372 42.37 -4.30 5.14
N ARG A 373 41.95 -4.83 3.99
CA ARG A 373 42.50 -4.41 2.69
C ARG A 373 41.44 -4.35 1.57
N PRO A 374 41.44 -3.27 0.76
CA PRO A 374 40.45 -3.04 -0.29
C PRO A 374 40.89 -3.61 -1.65
N HIS A 375 39.94 -4.06 -2.46
CA HIS A 375 40.16 -4.36 -3.88
C HIS A 375 39.39 -3.38 -4.81
N PRO A 376 39.93 -3.09 -6.01
CA PRO A 376 39.58 -1.93 -6.82
C PRO A 376 38.32 -2.17 -7.69
N ARG A 377 37.63 -1.07 -8.03
CA ARG A 377 36.54 -1.05 -9.02
C ARG A 377 37.10 -0.92 -10.43
N PRO A 378 36.52 -1.57 -11.45
CA PRO A 378 36.60 -1.12 -12.81
C PRO A 378 35.47 -0.10 -13.09
N GLU A 379 35.86 1.03 -13.68
CA GLU A 379 34.97 1.99 -14.33
C GLU A 379 34.49 1.45 -15.68
N GLY A 380 33.31 1.91 -16.11
CA GLY A 380 32.88 1.82 -17.50
C GLY A 380 31.59 1.03 -17.74
N SER A 381 30.45 1.69 -17.60
CA SER A 381 29.35 1.56 -18.58
C SER A 381 28.25 2.57 -18.27
N SER A 382 27.86 3.28 -19.33
CA SER A 382 26.84 4.31 -19.43
C SER A 382 25.53 3.90 -18.75
N LYS A 383 25.17 4.60 -17.67
CA LYS A 383 23.86 4.47 -17.03
C LYS A 383 22.82 5.23 -17.85
N PHE A 384 22.01 4.50 -18.61
CA PHE A 384 20.71 4.98 -19.05
C PHE A 384 19.79 5.11 -17.83
N SER A 385 19.41 6.34 -17.52
CA SER A 385 18.49 6.71 -16.45
C SER A 385 17.05 6.58 -16.95
N VAL A 386 16.37 5.49 -16.62
CA VAL A 386 14.91 5.35 -16.82
C VAL A 386 14.19 6.08 -15.70
N ASN A 387 13.98 7.38 -15.90
CA ASN A 387 13.07 8.21 -15.11
C ASN A 387 11.75 8.35 -15.88
N SER A 388 10.71 7.69 -15.39
CA SER A 388 9.26 7.90 -15.62
C SER A 388 8.56 6.55 -15.75
N VAL A 389 7.61 6.25 -14.86
CA VAL A 389 6.58 5.24 -15.13
C VAL A 389 5.35 6.01 -15.60
N ASN A 390 5.48 6.59 -16.79
CA ASN A 390 4.39 6.68 -17.74
C ASN A 390 4.58 5.45 -18.62
N PHE A 391 3.59 4.56 -18.72
CA PHE A 391 3.62 3.49 -19.71
C PHE A 391 3.54 4.10 -21.12
N PRO A 392 4.54 3.95 -22.00
CA PRO A 392 4.40 4.26 -23.41
C PRO A 392 4.32 2.93 -24.17
N LEU A 393 3.11 2.44 -24.42
CA LEU A 393 2.89 1.44 -25.47
C LEU A 393 2.66 2.19 -26.79
N THR A 394 3.73 2.64 -27.43
CA THR A 394 3.68 3.08 -28.83
C THR A 394 3.98 1.89 -29.73
N LEU A 395 2.93 1.30 -30.30
CA LEU A 395 3.03 0.35 -31.41
C LEU A 395 3.46 1.12 -32.66
N GLY A 396 4.68 0.89 -33.14
CA GLY A 396 5.16 1.42 -34.40
C GLY A 396 4.48 0.72 -35.58
N SER A 397 3.66 1.45 -36.33
CA SER A 397 3.33 1.10 -37.71
C SER A 397 4.33 1.80 -38.62
N GLY A 398 5.32 1.04 -39.10
CA GLY A 398 6.16 1.46 -40.21
C GLY A 398 5.39 1.37 -41.51
N LEU A 399 4.98 2.51 -42.09
CA LEU A 399 4.71 2.66 -43.51
C LEU A 399 5.01 4.10 -43.94
N SER A 400 6.18 4.25 -44.54
CA SER A 400 6.56 5.16 -45.63
C SER A 400 5.67 6.38 -45.92
N LYS A 401 6.25 7.58 -45.84
CA LYS A 401 6.30 8.52 -46.98
C LYS A 401 7.41 9.56 -46.80
N ARG A 402 8.30 9.59 -47.78
CA ARG A 402 9.35 10.58 -48.03
C ARG A 402 8.74 11.94 -48.43
N ASN A 403 9.53 13.01 -48.19
CA ASN A 403 9.51 14.33 -48.84
C ASN A 403 8.30 15.23 -48.47
N LEU A 404 8.39 16.54 -48.21
CA LEU A 404 9.35 17.60 -48.54
C LEU A 404 9.34 18.69 -47.45
N ALA A 405 10.48 19.37 -47.30
CA ALA A 405 10.60 20.69 -46.68
C ALA A 405 10.05 21.80 -47.59
N HIS A 406 9.45 22.87 -47.02
CA HIS A 406 9.82 24.28 -47.24
C HIS A 406 8.72 25.28 -46.79
N HIS A 407 9.22 26.36 -46.16
CA HIS A 407 8.82 27.78 -46.27
C HIS A 407 7.74 28.47 -45.40
N HIS A 408 8.23 29.55 -44.75
CA HIS A 408 7.74 30.92 -44.51
C HIS A 408 6.31 31.15 -43.95
N GLN A 409 6.11 31.83 -42.81
CA GLN A 409 6.34 33.25 -42.42
C GLN A 409 5.17 34.21 -42.83
N HIS A 410 4.74 35.04 -41.86
CA HIS A 410 3.75 36.15 -41.90
C HIS A 410 2.25 35.76 -41.94
N GLY A 411 1.29 36.46 -41.30
CA GLY A 411 1.26 37.67 -40.48
C GLY A 411 -0.20 38.05 -40.11
N LEU A 412 -0.41 38.56 -38.88
CA LEU A 412 -1.22 39.74 -38.48
C LEU A 412 -2.47 40.20 -39.30
N ILE A 413 -3.65 40.32 -38.61
CA ILE A 413 -4.47 41.55 -38.39
C ILE A 413 -6.02 41.35 -38.32
N ASN A 414 -6.58 41.87 -37.21
CA ASN A 414 -7.87 42.53 -36.89
C ASN A 414 -9.25 42.08 -37.39
N GLY A 415 -10.22 42.19 -36.46
CA GLY A 415 -11.62 42.50 -36.73
C GLY A 415 -12.52 42.48 -35.49
N GLN A 416 -12.63 43.61 -34.77
CA GLN A 416 -13.70 43.88 -33.80
C GLN A 416 -15.05 44.03 -34.52
N ILE A 417 -16.18 43.71 -33.85
CA ILE A 417 -17.42 44.52 -33.75
C ILE A 417 -18.38 43.84 -32.74
N LYS A 418 -18.83 44.62 -31.75
CA LYS A 418 -20.00 44.46 -30.85
C LYS A 418 -21.06 45.51 -31.29
N PRO A 419 -22.21 45.68 -30.64
CA PRO A 419 -23.24 44.75 -30.13
C PRO A 419 -24.67 45.21 -30.56
N LYS A 420 -25.75 44.54 -30.12
CA LYS A 420 -26.99 45.22 -29.65
C LYS A 420 -27.99 44.29 -28.95
N SER A 421 -28.59 44.87 -27.93
CA SER A 421 -29.62 44.43 -26.98
C SER A 421 -31.04 44.40 -27.56
N SER A 422 -31.95 43.59 -26.98
CA SER A 422 -33.15 44.07 -26.23
C SER A 422 -34.18 42.97 -25.89
N THR A 423 -34.55 42.92 -24.60
CA THR A 423 -35.91 42.78 -24.01
C THR A 423 -36.78 41.51 -24.20
N HIS A 424 -36.95 40.74 -23.10
CA HIS A 424 -38.17 40.40 -22.30
C HIS A 424 -39.59 40.40 -22.94
N PRO A 425 -40.64 39.73 -22.38
CA PRO A 425 -40.84 39.36 -20.94
C PRO A 425 -41.61 38.03 -20.58
N HIS A 426 -41.66 37.73 -19.26
CA HIS A 426 -42.73 37.09 -18.44
C HIS A 426 -43.25 35.65 -18.79
N LEU A 427 -43.67 34.73 -17.89
CA LEU A 427 -44.35 34.74 -16.58
C LEU A 427 -44.33 33.27 -15.99
N THR A 428 -44.33 33.13 -14.64
CA THR A 428 -44.94 32.09 -13.73
C THR A 428 -44.96 30.60 -14.15
N ASP A 429 -44.68 29.59 -13.31
CA ASP A 429 -44.80 29.37 -11.85
C ASP A 429 -43.57 28.63 -11.27
#